data_AF-A0A9D4JPZ8-F1
#
_entry.id   AF-A0A9D4JPZ8-F1
#
_cell.length_a   1.000
_cell.length_b   1.000
_cell.length_c   1.000
_cell.angle_alpha   90.00
_cell.angle_beta   90.00
_cell.angle_gamma   90.00
#
_symmetry.space_group_name_H-M   'P 1'
#
loop_
_entity.id
_entity.type
_entity.pdbx_description
1 polymer ?
#
loop_
_entity_poly.entity_id
_entity_poly.type
_entity_poly.pdbx_seq_one_letter_code
_entity_poly.pdbx_strand_id
1 'polypeptide(L)'
;MQNVTDTGHKNDLTTVVMECATYCRSHNISNPVDILRIYQERTVIGRPLEINEDNLNTGIEGETNFIMVDRSNLIQTAFDEISTLTVNNLRKCLEVQFYGEVSQYFLSSKY
;
A
#
# COMPACT_ATOMS: atom_id res chain seq x y z
N MET A 1 -28.72 -24.55 7.44
CA MET A 1 -27.25 -24.51 7.48
C MET A 1 -26.79 -24.11 6.10
N GLN A 2 -26.51 -22.81 5.89
CA GLN A 2 -26.06 -22.28 4.61
C GLN A 2 -24.52 -22.32 4.62
N ASN A 3 -23.92 -23.09 3.72
CA ASN A 3 -22.47 -23.12 3.53
C ASN A 3 -22.05 -21.85 2.79
N VAL A 4 -21.59 -20.86 3.54
CA VAL A 4 -20.90 -19.68 3.01
C VAL A 4 -19.49 -20.13 2.62
N THR A 5 -19.30 -20.42 1.34
CA THR A 5 -17.95 -20.45 0.75
C THR A 5 -17.60 -19.02 0.37
N ASP A 6 -17.34 -18.19 1.39
CA ASP A 6 -16.61 -16.94 1.18
C ASP A 6 -15.11 -17.26 1.24
N THR A 7 -14.62 -17.86 0.16
CA THR A 7 -13.21 -17.74 -0.15
C THR A 7 -13.06 -16.55 -1.07
N GLY A 8 -13.20 -15.35 -0.49
CA GLY A 8 -12.90 -14.08 -1.15
C GLY A 8 -11.59 -14.23 -1.91
N HIS A 9 -11.68 -14.23 -3.23
CA HIS A 9 -10.56 -14.41 -4.13
C HIS A 9 -9.62 -13.21 -3.90
N LYS A 10 -8.62 -13.38 -3.02
CA LYS A 10 -7.48 -12.47 -2.94
C LYS A 10 -6.90 -12.45 -4.34
N ASN A 11 -7.16 -11.41 -5.13
CA ASN A 11 -6.62 -11.29 -6.49
C ASN A 11 -5.11 -11.48 -6.41
N ASP A 12 -4.65 -12.63 -6.91
CA ASP A 12 -3.24 -13.00 -6.96
C ASP A 12 -2.44 -11.85 -7.59
N LEU A 13 -1.30 -11.50 -6.98
CA LEU A 13 -0.45 -10.42 -7.47
C LEU A 13 -0.07 -10.65 -8.93
N THR A 14 0.10 -11.92 -9.33
CA THR A 14 0.33 -12.33 -10.71
C THR A 14 -0.78 -11.83 -11.64
N THR A 15 -2.04 -11.99 -11.25
CA THR A 15 -3.20 -11.53 -12.02
C THR A 15 -3.18 -10.03 -12.21
N VAL A 16 -2.91 -9.27 -11.14
CA VAL A 16 -2.81 -7.80 -11.18
C VAL A 16 -1.70 -7.35 -12.12
N VAL A 17 -0.51 -7.96 -12.01
CA VAL A 17 0.63 -7.67 -12.89
C VAL A 17 0.26 -7.91 -14.36
N MET A 18 -0.40 -9.03 -14.64
CA MET A 18 -0.85 -9.36 -16.01
C MET A 18 -1.90 -8.38 -16.53
N GLU A 19 -2.83 -7.93 -15.69
CA GLU A 19 -3.82 -6.90 -16.03
C GLU A 19 -3.16 -5.56 -16.33
N CYS A 20 -2.19 -5.13 -15.50
CA CYS A 20 -1.41 -3.91 -15.72
C CYS A 20 -0.66 -3.97 -17.05
N ALA A 21 0.05 -5.08 -17.32
CA ALA A 21 0.79 -5.28 -18.56
C ALA A 21 -0.13 -5.23 -19.79
N THR A 22 -1.28 -5.92 -19.71
CA THR A 22 -2.28 -5.95 -20.78
C THR A 22 -2.85 -4.55 -21.03
N TYR A 23 -3.18 -3.82 -19.96
CA TYR A 23 -3.70 -2.46 -20.04
C TYR A 23 -2.70 -1.50 -20.69
N CYS A 24 -1.43 -1.54 -20.29
CA CYS A 24 -0.40 -0.68 -20.89
C CYS A 24 -0.25 -0.98 -22.38
N ARG A 25 -0.23 -2.27 -22.75
CA ARG A 25 -0.11 -2.69 -24.15
C ARG A 25 -1.32 -2.27 -24.99
N SER A 26 -2.54 -2.43 -24.48
CA SER A 26 -3.76 -2.07 -25.23
C SER A 26 -3.94 -0.56 -25.41
N HIS A 27 -3.35 0.25 -24.52
CA HIS A 27 -3.42 1.71 -24.57
C HIS A 27 -2.15 2.38 -25.13
N ASN A 28 -1.21 1.58 -25.67
CA ASN A 28 0.09 2.06 -26.18
C ASN A 28 0.90 2.91 -25.17
N ILE A 29 0.78 2.58 -23.89
CA ILE A 29 1.52 3.24 -22.82
C ILE A 29 2.93 2.65 -22.80
N SER A 30 3.90 3.48 -23.17
CA SER A 30 5.31 3.09 -23.31
C SER A 30 6.25 3.92 -22.44
N ASN A 31 5.77 5.03 -21.88
CA ASN A 31 6.54 5.83 -20.94
C ASN A 31 6.74 5.03 -19.63
N PRO A 32 7.99 4.82 -19.17
CA PRO A 32 8.26 4.03 -17.98
C PRO A 32 7.60 4.57 -16.70
N VAL A 33 7.48 5.89 -16.56
CA VAL A 33 6.88 6.54 -15.38
C VAL A 33 5.38 6.25 -15.34
N ASP A 34 4.68 6.37 -16.48
CA ASP A 34 3.26 6.07 -16.55
C ASP A 34 2.97 4.58 -16.31
N ILE A 35 3.84 3.69 -16.82
CA ILE A 35 3.75 2.25 -16.52
C ILE A 35 3.88 2.02 -15.02
N LEU A 36 4.91 2.56 -14.38
CA LEU A 36 5.11 2.40 -12.94
C LEU A 36 3.93 2.94 -12.12
N ARG A 37 3.36 4.09 -12.51
CA ARG A 37 2.18 4.65 -11.86
C ARG A 37 0.99 3.70 -11.93
N ILE A 38 0.71 3.09 -13.09
CA ILE A 38 -0.38 2.11 -13.24
C ILE A 38 -0.16 0.90 -12.34
N TYR A 39 1.08 0.39 -12.29
CA TYR A 39 1.42 -0.73 -11.42
C TYR A 39 1.24 -0.35 -9.95
N GLN A 40 1.66 0.84 -9.54
CA GLN A 40 1.53 1.32 -8.17
C GLN A 40 0.05 1.46 -7.76
N GLU A 41 -0.75 2.13 -8.58
CA GLU A 41 -2.20 2.34 -8.37
C GLU A 41 -2.99 1.04 -8.26
N ARG A 42 -2.60 0.03 -9.05
CA ARG A 42 -3.30 -1.25 -9.07
C ARG A 42 -2.73 -2.27 -8.10
N THR A 43 -1.45 -2.19 -7.75
CA THR A 43 -0.81 -3.15 -6.83
C THR A 43 -1.13 -2.80 -5.39
N VAL A 44 -1.00 -1.52 -5.00
CA VAL A 44 -1.26 -1.09 -3.64
C VAL A 44 -2.72 -0.67 -3.50
N ILE A 45 -3.37 -1.13 -2.44
CA ILE A 45 -4.76 -0.81 -2.14
C ILE A 45 -4.88 -0.10 -0.79
N GLY A 46 -6.06 0.44 -0.51
CA GLY A 46 -6.32 1.19 0.72
C GLY A 46 -5.77 2.60 0.60
N ARG A 47 -5.02 3.05 1.61
CA ARG A 47 -4.46 4.40 1.61
C ARG A 47 -3.49 4.62 0.43
N PRO A 48 -3.67 5.67 -0.40
CA PRO A 48 -2.72 6.04 -1.45
C PRO A 48 -1.27 6.16 -0.94
N LEU A 49 -0.31 5.79 -1.78
CA LEU A 49 1.12 5.95 -1.48
C LEU A 49 1.60 7.39 -1.67
N GLU A 50 1.12 8.05 -2.71
CA GLU A 50 1.56 9.39 -3.08
C GLU A 50 0.63 10.47 -2.52
N ILE A 51 1.24 11.56 -2.07
CA ILE A 51 0.54 12.82 -1.86
C ILE A 51 0.45 13.51 -3.23
N ASN A 52 -0.75 13.85 -3.67
CA ASN A 52 -1.01 14.62 -4.88
C ASN A 52 -1.85 15.88 -4.55
N GLU A 53 -2.01 16.76 -5.53
CA GLU A 53 -2.76 18.01 -5.34
C GLU A 53 -4.19 17.76 -4.85
N ASP A 54 -4.79 16.63 -5.24
CA ASP A 54 -6.14 16.23 -4.86
C ASP A 54 -6.27 15.81 -3.39
N ASN A 55 -5.20 15.31 -2.77
CA ASN A 55 -5.21 14.82 -1.38
C ASN A 55 -4.37 15.67 -0.40
N LEU A 56 -3.74 16.74 -0.88
CA LEU A 56 -2.91 17.65 -0.07
C LEU A 56 -3.70 18.32 1.06
N ASN A 57 -4.94 18.72 0.77
CA ASN A 57 -5.77 19.54 1.68
C ASN A 57 -6.81 18.74 2.45
N THR A 58 -7.14 17.53 1.99
CA THR A 58 -8.17 16.67 2.57
C THR A 58 -7.59 15.57 3.47
N GLY A 59 -6.28 15.36 3.39
CA GLY A 59 -5.61 14.25 4.08
C GLY A 59 -5.72 12.96 3.30
N ILE A 60 -4.74 12.07 3.48
CA ILE A 60 -4.76 10.75 2.83
C ILE A 60 -5.50 9.76 3.73
N GLU A 61 -6.72 9.42 3.33
CA GLU A 61 -7.55 8.42 4.00
C GLU A 61 -7.44 7.04 3.34
N GLY A 62 -7.78 5.99 4.09
CA GLY A 62 -7.83 4.62 3.60
C GLY A 62 -7.28 3.61 4.61
N GLU A 63 -7.67 2.35 4.45
CA GLU A 63 -7.21 1.26 5.31
C GLU A 63 -5.72 0.98 5.08
N THR A 64 -4.99 0.71 6.17
CA THR A 64 -3.56 0.36 6.16
C THR A 64 -3.31 -0.94 6.90
N ASN A 65 -2.25 -1.64 6.53
CA ASN A 65 -1.61 -2.61 7.41
C ASN A 65 -0.69 -1.84 8.35
N PHE A 66 -0.85 -2.02 9.66
CA PHE A 66 -0.04 -1.34 10.65
C PHE A 66 1.08 -2.25 11.15
N ILE A 67 2.31 -1.71 11.25
CA ILE A 67 3.43 -2.37 11.92
C ILE A 67 4.17 -1.41 12.84
N MET A 68 4.74 -1.96 13.92
CA MET A 68 5.55 -1.21 14.87
C MET A 68 6.99 -1.72 14.92
N VAL A 69 7.96 -0.86 14.67
CA VAL A 69 9.37 -1.26 14.45
C VAL A 69 10.32 -0.54 15.37
N ASP A 70 11.44 -1.18 15.71
CA ASP A 70 12.54 -0.56 16.45
C ASP A 70 13.58 -0.05 15.46
N ARG A 71 13.93 1.24 15.51
CA ARG A 71 14.98 1.82 14.67
C ARG A 71 16.31 1.07 14.79
N SER A 72 16.66 0.64 16.00
CA SER A 72 17.94 -0.03 16.27
C SER A 72 17.97 -1.45 15.72
N ASN A 73 16.80 -2.04 15.45
CA ASN A 73 16.64 -3.41 14.99
C ASN A 73 15.57 -3.52 13.88
N LEU A 74 15.62 -2.58 12.92
CA LEU A 74 14.53 -2.35 11.96
C LEU A 74 14.20 -3.59 11.15
N ILE A 75 15.21 -4.26 10.58
CA ILE A 75 14.99 -5.39 9.68
C ILE A 75 14.30 -6.54 10.42
N GLN A 76 14.83 -6.92 11.59
CA GLN A 76 14.28 -8.03 12.37
C GLN A 76 12.85 -7.71 12.83
N THR A 77 12.64 -6.56 13.46
CA THR A 77 11.32 -6.19 13.98
C THR A 77 10.29 -5.99 12.88
N ALA A 78 10.68 -5.44 11.72
CA ALA A 78 9.78 -5.34 10.57
C ALA A 78 9.38 -6.72 10.03
N PHE A 79 10.31 -7.66 9.90
CA PHE A 79 9.98 -9.02 9.46
C PHE A 79 9.08 -9.75 10.46
N ASP A 80 9.36 -9.61 11.76
CA ASP A 80 8.54 -10.20 12.81
C ASP A 80 7.10 -9.68 12.72
N GLU A 81 6.91 -8.37 12.64
CA GLU A 81 5.60 -7.73 12.48
C GLU A 81 4.90 -8.13 11.17
N ILE A 82 5.59 -8.08 10.03
CA ILE A 82 5.03 -8.46 8.71
C ILE A 82 4.61 -9.93 8.71
N SER A 83 5.34 -10.81 9.38
CA SER A 83 4.98 -12.23 9.48
C SER A 83 3.61 -12.43 10.15
N THR A 84 3.23 -11.55 11.09
CA THR A 84 1.92 -11.57 11.73
C THR A 84 0.79 -11.08 10.81
N LEU A 85 1.11 -10.33 9.75
CA LEU A 85 0.16 -9.83 8.76
C LEU A 85 -0.25 -10.88 7.72
N THR A 86 0.27 -12.11 7.78
CA THR A 86 0.07 -13.15 6.75
C THR A 86 -1.39 -13.57 6.53
N VAL A 87 -2.28 -13.31 7.51
CA VAL A 87 -3.73 -13.49 7.34
C VAL A 87 -4.36 -12.36 6.51
N ASN A 88 -3.77 -11.16 6.56
CA ASN A 88 -4.24 -9.93 5.92
C ASN A 88 -3.81 -9.85 4.44
N ASN A 89 -4.40 -8.91 3.71
CA ASN A 89 -4.02 -8.61 2.33
C ASN A 89 -2.73 -7.76 2.34
N LEU A 90 -1.59 -8.34 1.97
CA LEU A 90 -0.28 -7.65 1.93
C LEU A 90 -0.19 -6.52 0.90
N ARG A 91 -1.21 -6.38 0.04
CA ARG A 91 -1.32 -5.25 -0.89
C ARG A 91 -1.84 -3.97 -0.24
N LYS A 92 -2.39 -4.03 0.97
CA LYS A 92 -2.77 -2.81 1.70
C LYS A 92 -1.53 -1.98 2.02
N CYS A 93 -1.65 -0.66 1.86
CA CYS A 93 -0.60 0.28 2.21
C CYS A 93 -0.10 0.05 3.64
N LEU A 94 1.23 0.06 3.82
CA LEU A 94 1.86 -0.22 5.10
C LEU A 94 2.07 1.08 5.88
N GLU A 95 1.45 1.18 7.05
CA GLU A 95 1.72 2.21 8.03
C GLU A 95 2.76 1.72 9.03
N VAL A 96 3.88 2.43 9.11
CA VAL A 96 5.01 2.07 9.95
C VAL A 96 5.16 3.11 11.06
N GLN A 97 5.17 2.66 12.31
CA GLN A 97 5.51 3.50 13.47
C GLN A 97 6.76 2.99 14.17
N PHE A 98 7.62 3.90 14.60
CA PHE A 98 8.82 3.57 15.35
C PHE A 98 8.52 3.62 16.86
N TYR A 99 8.92 2.59 17.61
CA TYR A 99 8.68 2.52 19.06
C TYR A 99 9.26 3.74 19.79
N GLY A 100 8.42 4.41 20.58
CA GLY A 100 8.84 5.54 21.40
C GLY A 100 9.16 6.82 20.61
N GLU A 101 8.85 6.85 19.31
CA GLU A 101 9.11 7.99 18.46
C GLU A 101 7.81 8.69 18.07
N VAL A 102 7.82 10.03 18.14
CA VAL A 102 6.69 10.85 17.70
C VAL A 102 6.98 11.31 16.28
N SER A 103 6.09 10.98 15.34
CA SER A 103 6.17 11.49 13.98
C SER A 103 6.08 13.02 14.03
N GLN A 104 7.12 13.70 13.58
CA GLN A 104 7.04 15.11 13.23
C GLN A 104 6.39 15.20 11.85
N TYR A 105 5.06 15.10 11.79
CA TYR A 105 4.37 15.63 10.63
C TYR A 105 4.67 17.13 10.59
N PHE A 106 5.57 17.55 9.70
CA PHE A 106 5.69 18.94 9.29
C PHE A 106 4.42 19.30 8.51
N LEU A 107 3.31 19.50 9.23
CA LEU A 107 2.32 20.45 8.78
C LEU A 107 3.07 21.78 8.75
N SER A 108 3.38 22.28 7.57
CA SER A 108 3.78 23.67 7.38
C SER A 108 2.59 24.57 7.74
N SER A 109 2.29 24.67 9.03
CA SER A 109 1.58 25.81 9.59
C SER A 109 2.57 26.96 9.61
N LYS A 110 2.60 27.69 8.49
CA LYS A 110 3.18 29.02 8.23
C LYS A 110 3.29 29.09 6.70
N TYR A 111 2.44 29.77 5.96
CA TYR A 111 1.95 31.15 6.11
C TYR A 111 0.56 31.31 5.48
#